data_AF-A0A8J6XPT3-F1
#
_entry.id   AF-A0A8J6XPT3-F1
#
_cell.length_a   1.000
_cell.length_b   1.000
_cell.length_c   1.000
_cell.angle_alpha   90.00
_cell.angle_beta   90.00
_cell.angle_gamma   90.00
#
_symmetry.space_group_name_H-M   'P 1'
#
loop_
_entity.id
_entity.type
_entity.pdbx_description
1 polymer ?
#
loop_
_entity_poly.entity_id
_entity_poly.type
_entity_poly.pdbx_seq_one_letter_code
_entity_poly.pdbx_strand_id
1 'polypeptide(L)'
;MLKTSVEVKTPSVQRLLNLWAQRYLTELSSVSQNDSAKYSSMLAAASPEGRAATVAKLKDNILDVNCQMAWIQTKTLYGYIPNILDLNEARRITQFSLRVYRKLLEIYQQQSVLGIPAVEELAYGLEPILMIFQEQHIVSKDWRALGFMTTQLNFSNSLILRKLAPAEKVLLAPYLQFVEEQVAMPWQRVCAAAAKYELDSPVFILVEQMLSAVGEIAQAAYQRLVELFPHHRSRRGGLNDLSITHSCLRDLVMFQAYILLCFLEESLTPIEVELLPLCVMVVEGVDIKWEMTEKWCQVLAWEIEIRLNPEQSSLLLPYVHQMQQLFFAHRERLGFQDC
;
A
#
# COMPACT_ATOMS: atom_id res chain seq x y z
N MET A 1 0.97 -8.69 9.88
CA MET A 1 0.65 -7.92 8.68
C MET A 1 -0.85 -7.72 8.49
N LEU A 2 -1.73 -8.64 8.88
CA LEU A 2 -3.08 -8.32 9.37
C LEU A 2 -3.32 -9.28 10.54
N LYS A 3 -3.41 -8.75 11.76
CA LYS A 3 -4.00 -9.51 12.88
C LYS A 3 -5.47 -9.19 12.86
N THR A 4 -6.32 -10.14 13.25
CA THR A 4 -7.76 -9.91 13.45
C THR A 4 -7.95 -8.60 14.21
N SER A 5 -8.41 -7.57 13.52
CA SER A 5 -9.02 -6.44 14.19
C SER A 5 -10.44 -6.89 14.44
N VAL A 6 -10.78 -7.20 15.70
CA VAL A 6 -12.19 -7.21 16.09
C VAL A 6 -12.77 -5.88 15.60
N GLU A 7 -13.97 -5.92 15.00
CA GLU A 7 -14.68 -4.70 14.60
C GLU A 7 -14.93 -3.86 15.86
N VAL A 8 -14.02 -2.94 16.15
CA VAL A 8 -14.06 -2.10 17.34
C VAL A 8 -14.62 -0.75 16.94
N LYS A 9 -15.92 -0.55 17.22
CA LYS A 9 -16.62 0.72 16.95
C LYS A 9 -16.37 1.71 18.07
N THR A 10 -15.21 2.35 18.06
CA THR A 10 -14.93 3.52 18.92
C THR A 10 -14.83 4.79 18.08
N PRO A 11 -15.08 5.98 18.67
CA PRO A 11 -14.90 7.25 17.96
C PRO A 11 -13.49 7.42 17.37
N SER A 12 -12.46 6.98 18.10
CA SER A 12 -11.06 7.03 17.66
C SER A 12 -10.83 6.18 16.42
N VAL A 13 -11.31 4.93 16.41
CA VAL A 13 -11.23 4.04 15.24
C VAL A 13 -11.95 4.64 14.04
N GLN A 14 -13.19 5.10 14.22
CA GLN A 14 -13.98 5.68 13.12
C GLN A 14 -13.29 6.90 12.51
N ARG A 15 -12.69 7.75 13.34
CA ARG A 15 -12.01 8.96 12.89
C ARG A 15 -10.77 8.63 12.05
N LEU A 16 -9.95 7.64 12.47
CA LEU A 16 -8.82 7.19 11.65
C LEU A 16 -9.25 6.46 10.38
N LEU A 17 -10.32 5.65 10.42
CA LEU A 17 -10.88 5.02 9.22
C LEU A 17 -11.33 6.07 8.20
N ASN A 18 -11.96 7.16 8.66
CA ASN A 18 -12.37 8.26 7.79
C ASN A 18 -11.16 8.97 7.16
N LEU A 19 -10.10 9.24 7.92
CA LEU A 19 -8.86 9.84 7.40
C LEU A 19 -8.17 8.91 6.38
N TRP A 20 -8.14 7.61 6.67
CA TRP A 20 -7.63 6.64 5.72
C TRP A 20 -8.48 6.62 4.44
N ALA A 21 -9.81 6.66 4.56
CA ALA A 21 -10.72 6.68 3.42
C ALA A 21 -10.56 7.93 2.54
N GLN A 22 -10.23 9.09 3.15
CA GLN A 22 -9.98 10.33 2.41
C GLN A 22 -8.86 10.19 1.37
N ARG A 23 -7.91 9.27 1.57
CA ARG A 23 -6.80 9.01 0.63
C ARG A 23 -7.23 8.43 -0.70
N TYR A 24 -8.46 7.92 -0.79
CA TYR A 24 -9.03 7.33 -2.01
C TYR A 24 -10.16 8.19 -2.60
N LEU A 25 -10.31 9.43 -2.12
CA LEU A 25 -11.22 10.39 -2.73
C LEU A 25 -10.77 10.69 -4.16
N THR A 26 -11.71 10.56 -5.09
CA THR A 26 -11.46 10.93 -6.48
C THR A 26 -11.51 12.44 -6.60
N GLU A 27 -10.44 13.06 -7.11
CA GLU A 27 -10.44 14.50 -7.40
C GLU A 27 -11.29 14.81 -8.64
N LEU A 28 -12.58 15.05 -8.43
CA LEU A 28 -13.55 15.38 -9.48
C LEU A 28 -13.43 16.82 -9.99
N SER A 29 -12.71 17.67 -9.26
CA SER A 29 -12.51 19.10 -9.55
C SER A 29 -11.82 19.34 -10.89
N SER A 30 -10.97 18.41 -11.34
CA SER A 30 -10.31 18.48 -12.65
C SER A 30 -11.25 18.23 -13.83
N VAL A 31 -12.43 17.64 -13.60
CA VAL A 31 -13.39 17.25 -14.65
C VAL A 31 -14.55 18.25 -14.77
N SER A 32 -14.82 19.05 -13.75
CA SER A 32 -16.14 19.67 -13.58
C SER A 32 -16.36 21.04 -14.21
N GLN A 33 -15.40 21.67 -14.93
CA GLN A 33 -15.62 23.04 -15.44
C GLN A 33 -15.41 23.28 -16.94
N ASN A 34 -14.62 22.47 -17.66
CA ASN A 34 -14.26 22.80 -19.04
C ASN A 34 -14.75 21.81 -20.13
N ASP A 35 -15.36 20.67 -19.77
CA ASP A 35 -15.72 19.64 -20.75
C ASP A 35 -17.00 18.86 -20.34
N SER A 36 -18.16 19.37 -20.76
CA SER A 36 -19.48 18.79 -20.42
C SER A 36 -19.63 17.33 -20.87
N ALA A 37 -18.93 16.91 -21.93
CA ALA A 37 -18.94 15.55 -22.44
C ALA A 37 -18.18 14.56 -21.54
N LYS A 38 -17.08 15.01 -20.89
CA LYS A 38 -16.36 14.17 -19.91
C LYS A 38 -17.16 13.99 -18.63
N TYR A 39 -17.81 15.06 -18.16
CA TYR A 39 -18.65 14.99 -16.97
C TYR A 39 -19.86 14.06 -17.17
N SER A 40 -20.54 14.13 -18.32
CA SER A 40 -21.66 13.23 -18.62
C SER A 40 -21.22 11.77 -18.75
N SER A 41 -20.06 11.51 -19.36
CA SER A 41 -19.46 10.16 -19.42
C SER A 41 -19.13 9.63 -18.02
N MET A 42 -18.65 10.48 -17.11
CA MET A 42 -18.40 10.09 -15.72
C MET A 42 -19.68 9.78 -14.95
N LEU A 43 -20.72 10.60 -15.08
CA LEU A 43 -22.02 10.32 -14.47
C LEU A 43 -22.61 9.00 -14.98
N ALA A 44 -22.53 8.77 -16.30
CA ALA A 44 -22.98 7.51 -16.90
C ALA A 44 -22.18 6.31 -16.37
N ALA A 45 -20.85 6.41 -16.27
CA ALA A 45 -20.01 5.34 -15.74
C ALA A 45 -20.20 5.10 -14.24
N ALA A 46 -20.58 6.14 -13.47
CA ALA A 46 -20.84 6.06 -12.05
C ALA A 46 -22.25 5.55 -11.70
N SER A 47 -23.17 5.50 -12.68
CA SER A 47 -24.51 4.95 -12.48
C SER A 47 -24.45 3.45 -12.15
N PRO A 48 -25.48 2.89 -11.51
CA PRO A 48 -25.56 1.44 -11.27
C PRO A 48 -25.36 0.61 -12.54
N GLU A 49 -25.95 1.03 -13.65
CA GLU A 49 -25.82 0.39 -14.97
C GLU A 49 -24.41 0.55 -15.54
N GLY A 50 -23.81 1.75 -15.42
CA GLY A 50 -22.43 2.00 -15.84
C GLY A 50 -21.43 1.13 -15.08
N ARG A 51 -21.57 1.05 -13.76
CA ARG A 51 -20.73 0.19 -12.91
C ARG A 51 -20.94 -1.28 -13.23
N ALA A 52 -22.17 -1.73 -13.41
CA ALA A 52 -22.47 -3.09 -13.83
C ALA A 52 -21.84 -3.42 -15.20
N ALA A 53 -21.87 -2.48 -16.15
CA ALA A 53 -21.21 -2.64 -17.45
C ALA A 53 -19.68 -2.72 -17.33
N THR A 54 -19.05 -1.88 -16.50
CA THR A 54 -17.61 -1.96 -16.20
C THR A 54 -17.25 -3.31 -15.58
N VAL A 55 -18.07 -3.79 -14.62
CA VAL A 55 -17.84 -5.07 -13.95
C VAL A 55 -18.02 -6.25 -14.91
N ALA A 56 -19.07 -6.25 -15.73
CA ALA A 56 -19.30 -7.28 -16.74
C ALA A 56 -18.11 -7.36 -17.71
N LYS A 57 -17.68 -6.20 -18.24
CA LYS A 57 -16.48 -6.09 -19.09
C LYS A 57 -15.26 -6.75 -18.46
N LEU A 58 -15.01 -6.53 -17.17
CA LEU A 58 -13.85 -7.11 -16.48
C LEU A 58 -14.03 -8.61 -16.15
N LYS A 59 -15.27 -9.07 -15.90
CA LYS A 59 -15.58 -10.47 -15.57
C LYS A 59 -15.52 -11.41 -16.78
N ASP A 60 -15.65 -10.90 -18.02
CA ASP A 60 -15.58 -11.68 -19.27
C ASP A 60 -14.14 -12.11 -19.62
N ASN A 61 -13.51 -12.92 -18.75
CA ASN A 61 -12.13 -13.43 -18.86
C ASN A 61 -11.01 -12.38 -18.78
N ILE A 62 -11.31 -11.08 -18.84
CA ILE A 62 -10.28 -10.02 -18.74
C ILE A 62 -9.53 -10.13 -17.42
N LEU A 63 -10.24 -10.35 -16.30
CA LEU A 63 -9.63 -10.50 -15.00
C LEU A 63 -8.65 -11.70 -14.95
N ASP A 64 -9.11 -12.86 -15.42
CA ASP A 64 -8.32 -14.10 -15.42
C ASP A 64 -7.07 -13.96 -16.30
N VAL A 65 -7.23 -13.43 -17.52
CA VAL A 65 -6.13 -13.19 -18.45
C VAL A 65 -5.14 -12.17 -17.88
N ASN A 66 -5.62 -11.05 -17.35
CA ASN A 66 -4.75 -10.01 -16.80
C ASN A 66 -3.98 -10.50 -15.57
N CYS A 67 -4.59 -11.28 -14.69
CA CYS A 67 -3.90 -11.85 -13.52
C CYS A 67 -2.84 -12.88 -13.94
N GLN A 68 -3.09 -13.67 -14.98
CA GLN A 68 -2.10 -14.59 -15.54
C GLN A 68 -0.95 -13.82 -16.23
N MET A 69 -1.26 -12.79 -17.01
CA MET A 69 -0.25 -11.93 -17.62
C MET A 69 0.59 -11.21 -16.57
N ALA A 70 -0.03 -10.72 -15.50
CA ALA A 70 0.66 -10.12 -14.37
C ALA A 70 1.60 -11.12 -13.71
N TRP A 71 1.18 -12.38 -13.53
CA TRP A 71 2.08 -13.44 -13.07
C TRP A 71 3.30 -13.62 -13.99
N ILE A 72 3.13 -13.64 -15.31
CA ILE A 72 4.26 -13.74 -16.26
C ILE A 72 5.22 -12.57 -16.08
N GLN A 73 4.69 -11.35 -15.91
CA GLN A 73 5.49 -10.14 -15.69
C GLN A 73 6.24 -10.19 -14.36
N THR A 74 5.57 -10.60 -13.27
CA THR A 74 6.18 -10.78 -11.96
C THR A 74 7.28 -11.85 -12.00
N LYS A 75 7.01 -13.00 -12.63
CA LYS A 75 8.00 -14.07 -12.78
C LYS A 75 9.20 -13.63 -13.62
N THR A 76 8.97 -12.91 -14.70
CA THR A 76 10.06 -12.34 -15.53
C THR A 76 10.90 -11.39 -14.70
N LEU A 77 10.26 -10.50 -13.93
CA LEU A 77 10.95 -9.58 -13.07
C LEU A 77 11.83 -10.32 -12.06
N TYR A 78 11.31 -11.33 -11.37
CA TYR A 78 12.04 -12.05 -10.33
C TYR A 78 12.84 -13.27 -10.86
N GLY A 79 12.91 -13.46 -12.17
CA GLY A 79 13.40 -14.70 -12.79
C GLY A 79 14.88 -15.01 -12.56
N TYR A 80 15.64 -14.06 -12.04
CA TYR A 80 17.04 -14.23 -11.67
C TYR A 80 17.24 -14.72 -10.23
N ILE A 81 16.19 -14.74 -9.41
CA ILE A 81 16.22 -15.30 -8.06
C ILE A 81 15.88 -16.79 -8.18
N PRO A 82 16.84 -17.71 -7.95
CA PRO A 82 16.58 -19.13 -8.05
C PRO A 82 15.50 -19.54 -7.06
N ASN A 83 14.52 -20.34 -7.52
CA ASN A 83 13.44 -20.88 -6.66
C ASN A 83 12.69 -19.80 -5.86
N ILE A 84 12.48 -18.60 -6.42
CA ILE A 84 11.69 -17.56 -5.75
C ILE A 84 10.30 -18.05 -5.35
N LEU A 85 9.63 -18.75 -6.27
CA LEU A 85 8.34 -19.39 -6.04
C LEU A 85 8.24 -20.65 -6.89
N ASP A 86 7.68 -21.71 -6.30
CA ASP A 86 7.26 -22.86 -7.07
C ASP A 86 5.94 -22.57 -7.83
N LEU A 87 5.61 -23.44 -8.79
CA LEU A 87 4.43 -23.28 -9.64
C LEU A 87 3.10 -23.38 -8.87
N ASN A 88 3.05 -24.17 -7.80
CA ASN A 88 1.86 -24.33 -6.98
C ASN A 88 1.60 -23.06 -6.17
N GLU A 89 2.66 -22.48 -5.60
CA GLU A 89 2.58 -21.22 -4.85
C GLU A 89 2.18 -20.06 -5.75
N ALA A 90 2.80 -19.95 -6.92
CA ALA A 90 2.41 -18.96 -7.92
C ALA A 90 0.94 -19.09 -8.36
N ARG A 91 0.44 -20.33 -8.51
CA ARG A 91 -0.98 -20.59 -8.81
C ARG A 91 -1.87 -20.18 -7.64
N ARG A 92 -1.48 -20.46 -6.40
CA ARG A 92 -2.22 -20.04 -5.19
C ARG A 92 -2.33 -18.52 -5.10
N ILE A 93 -1.22 -17.79 -5.30
CA ILE A 93 -1.21 -16.32 -5.32
C ILE A 93 -2.13 -15.79 -6.42
N THR A 94 -2.08 -16.35 -7.63
CA THR A 94 -2.95 -15.92 -8.73
C THR A 94 -4.44 -16.15 -8.42
N GLN A 95 -4.78 -17.32 -7.87
CA GLN A 95 -6.16 -17.62 -7.45
C GLN A 95 -6.63 -16.68 -6.34
N PHE A 96 -5.74 -16.33 -5.42
CA PHE A 96 -6.01 -15.36 -4.37
C PHE A 96 -6.27 -13.96 -4.95
N SER A 97 -5.40 -13.44 -5.82
CA SER A 97 -5.61 -12.15 -6.49
C SER A 97 -6.96 -12.10 -7.20
N LEU A 98 -7.35 -13.18 -7.87
CA LEU A 98 -8.66 -13.28 -8.52
C LEU A 98 -9.83 -13.19 -7.53
N ARG A 99 -9.73 -13.82 -6.36
CA ARG A 99 -10.76 -13.72 -5.31
C ARG A 99 -10.87 -12.29 -4.79
N VAL A 100 -9.73 -11.63 -4.52
CA VAL A 100 -9.68 -10.24 -4.08
C VAL A 100 -10.34 -9.32 -5.11
N TYR A 101 -9.97 -9.42 -6.39
CA TYR A 101 -10.56 -8.58 -7.42
C TYR A 101 -12.04 -8.86 -7.66
N ARG A 102 -12.49 -10.12 -7.60
CA ARG A 102 -13.92 -10.43 -7.72
C ARG A 102 -14.72 -9.77 -6.60
N LYS A 103 -14.23 -9.86 -5.36
CA LYS A 103 -14.87 -9.23 -4.21
C LYS A 103 -14.85 -7.69 -4.29
N LEU A 104 -13.73 -7.11 -4.72
CA LEU A 104 -13.62 -5.68 -5.01
C LEU A 104 -14.67 -5.24 -6.03
N LEU A 105 -14.83 -5.99 -7.13
CA LEU A 105 -15.78 -5.64 -8.19
C LEU A 105 -17.24 -5.79 -7.74
N GLU A 106 -17.55 -6.76 -6.87
CA GLU A 106 -18.86 -6.87 -6.23
C GLU A 106 -19.19 -5.62 -5.41
N ILE A 107 -18.25 -5.17 -4.57
CA ILE A 107 -18.43 -3.96 -3.75
C ILE A 107 -18.53 -2.73 -4.66
N TYR A 108 -17.62 -2.57 -5.62
CA TYR A 108 -17.65 -1.47 -6.59
C TYR A 108 -18.99 -1.36 -7.34
N GLN A 109 -19.60 -2.50 -7.69
CA GLN A 109 -20.90 -2.53 -8.39
C GLN A 109 -22.06 -2.01 -7.54
N GLN A 110 -22.01 -2.25 -6.22
CA GLN A 110 -23.07 -1.90 -5.28
C GLN A 110 -23.02 -0.43 -4.85
N GLN A 111 -21.93 0.28 -5.17
CA GLN A 111 -21.71 1.64 -4.71
C GLN A 111 -22.55 2.66 -5.48
N SER A 112 -23.27 3.49 -4.71
CA SER A 112 -24.15 4.54 -5.23
C SER A 112 -23.51 5.93 -5.22
N VAL A 113 -22.43 6.12 -4.45
CA VAL A 113 -21.77 7.42 -4.28
C VAL A 113 -20.64 7.61 -5.29
N LEU A 114 -20.58 8.79 -5.88
CA LEU A 114 -19.56 9.16 -6.85
C LEU A 114 -18.27 9.56 -6.13
N GLY A 115 -17.16 8.90 -6.47
CA GLY A 115 -15.82 9.33 -6.10
C GLY A 115 -15.30 8.94 -4.71
N ILE A 116 -16.05 8.15 -3.92
CA ILE A 116 -15.58 7.63 -2.62
C ILE A 116 -15.76 6.12 -2.59
N PRO A 117 -14.68 5.33 -2.47
CA PRO A 117 -14.81 3.92 -2.12
C PRO A 117 -15.37 3.78 -0.72
N ALA A 118 -16.32 2.86 -0.51
CA ALA A 118 -16.71 2.45 0.83
C ALA A 118 -15.55 1.65 1.46
N VAL A 119 -14.56 2.38 1.97
CA VAL A 119 -13.32 1.80 2.51
C VAL A 119 -13.62 0.84 3.65
N GLU A 120 -14.61 1.15 4.48
CA GLU A 120 -15.05 0.24 5.54
C GLU A 120 -15.58 -1.08 4.98
N GLU A 121 -16.49 -1.03 3.99
CA GLU A 121 -17.02 -2.22 3.32
C GLU A 121 -15.93 -3.00 2.57
N LEU A 122 -14.97 -2.31 1.95
CA LEU A 122 -13.83 -2.93 1.28
C LEU A 122 -12.91 -3.61 2.29
N ALA A 123 -12.58 -2.93 3.39
CA ALA A 123 -11.69 -3.42 4.42
C ALA A 123 -12.26 -4.70 5.04
N TYR A 124 -13.51 -4.67 5.52
CA TYR A 124 -14.16 -5.85 6.11
C TYR A 124 -14.53 -6.90 5.07
N GLY A 125 -14.94 -6.50 3.87
CA GLY A 125 -15.31 -7.43 2.80
C GLY A 125 -14.12 -8.22 2.26
N LEU A 126 -12.91 -7.66 2.31
CA LEU A 126 -11.68 -8.30 1.85
C LEU A 126 -10.94 -9.03 2.99
N GLU A 127 -11.08 -8.60 4.25
CA GLU A 127 -10.36 -9.16 5.40
C GLU A 127 -10.38 -10.71 5.46
N PRO A 128 -11.52 -11.41 5.32
CA PRO A 128 -11.52 -12.88 5.35
C PRO A 128 -10.67 -13.52 4.25
N ILE A 129 -10.65 -12.90 3.06
CA ILE A 129 -9.85 -13.38 1.93
C ILE A 129 -8.37 -13.19 2.28
N LEU A 130 -7.99 -11.99 2.71
CA LEU A 130 -6.61 -11.62 3.06
C LEU A 130 -6.07 -12.46 4.22
N MET A 131 -6.89 -12.76 5.24
CA MET A 131 -6.51 -13.60 6.38
C MET A 131 -6.14 -15.02 5.94
N ILE A 132 -6.99 -15.67 5.12
CA ILE A 132 -6.70 -17.03 4.62
C ILE A 132 -5.34 -17.06 3.91
N PHE A 133 -5.04 -16.03 3.12
CA PHE A 133 -3.75 -15.94 2.46
C PHE A 133 -2.62 -15.75 3.46
N GLN A 134 -2.76 -14.84 4.41
CA GLN A 134 -1.72 -14.62 5.40
C GLN A 134 -1.45 -15.84 6.26
N GLU A 135 -2.47 -16.56 6.73
CA GLU A 135 -2.29 -17.80 7.49
C GLU A 135 -1.48 -18.83 6.70
N GLN A 136 -1.76 -18.98 5.41
CA GLN A 136 -1.01 -19.90 4.53
C GLN A 136 0.47 -19.53 4.41
N HIS A 137 0.78 -18.23 4.34
CA HIS A 137 2.16 -17.76 4.08
C HIS A 137 2.96 -17.43 5.36
N ILE A 138 2.29 -17.14 6.47
CA ILE A 138 2.90 -17.05 7.80
C ILE A 138 3.37 -18.44 8.24
N VAL A 139 2.55 -19.48 8.03
CA VAL A 139 2.93 -20.88 8.32
C VAL A 139 4.14 -21.31 7.49
N SER A 140 4.24 -20.87 6.23
CA SER A 140 5.39 -21.20 5.38
C SER A 140 6.64 -20.34 5.64
N LYS A 141 6.51 -19.26 6.44
CA LYS A 141 7.53 -18.21 6.62
C LYS A 141 8.06 -17.64 5.31
N ASP A 142 7.28 -17.74 4.23
CA ASP A 142 7.73 -17.35 2.90
C ASP A 142 7.35 -15.90 2.59
N TRP A 143 8.13 -14.97 3.13
CA TRP A 143 7.98 -13.54 2.85
C TRP A 143 8.17 -13.20 1.36
N ARG A 144 8.79 -14.08 0.55
CA ARG A 144 8.94 -13.89 -0.90
C ARG A 144 7.61 -13.96 -1.62
N ALA A 145 6.71 -14.83 -1.16
CA ALA A 145 5.36 -14.94 -1.72
C ALA A 145 4.57 -13.65 -1.54
N LEU A 146 4.77 -12.96 -0.42
CA LEU A 146 4.14 -11.66 -0.16
C LEU A 146 4.68 -10.56 -1.08
N GLY A 147 6.00 -10.44 -1.24
CA GLY A 147 6.59 -9.46 -2.18
C GLY A 147 6.25 -9.75 -3.66
N PHE A 148 6.14 -11.03 -4.01
CA PHE A 148 5.66 -11.45 -5.32
C PHE A 148 4.20 -11.07 -5.53
N MET A 149 3.35 -11.31 -4.52
CA MET A 149 1.93 -10.97 -4.58
C MET A 149 1.71 -9.47 -4.75
N THR A 150 2.36 -8.61 -3.96
CA THR A 150 2.19 -7.15 -4.09
C THR A 150 2.60 -6.67 -5.48
N THR A 151 3.68 -7.23 -6.04
CA THR A 151 4.09 -6.97 -7.43
C THR A 151 3.06 -7.48 -8.44
N GLN A 152 2.52 -8.68 -8.25
CA GLN A 152 1.50 -9.25 -9.13
C GLN A 152 0.21 -8.41 -9.12
N LEU A 153 -0.22 -7.92 -7.95
CA LEU A 153 -1.36 -7.01 -7.84
C LEU A 153 -1.08 -5.70 -8.56
N ASN A 154 0.12 -5.12 -8.41
CA ASN A 154 0.48 -3.89 -9.11
C ASN A 154 0.43 -4.04 -10.65
N PHE A 155 0.98 -5.14 -11.19
CA PHE A 155 0.86 -5.44 -12.62
C PHE A 155 -0.58 -5.72 -13.05
N SER A 156 -1.34 -6.44 -12.24
CA SER A 156 -2.76 -6.72 -12.50
C SER A 156 -3.58 -5.43 -12.57
N ASN A 157 -3.40 -4.52 -11.61
CA ASN A 157 -4.00 -3.19 -11.58
C ASN A 157 -3.69 -2.42 -12.87
N SER A 158 -2.42 -2.38 -13.26
CA SER A 158 -1.97 -1.72 -14.48
C SER A 158 -2.62 -2.30 -15.74
N LEU A 159 -2.73 -3.62 -15.84
CA LEU A 159 -3.35 -4.30 -16.97
C LEU A 159 -4.88 -4.10 -17.01
N ILE A 160 -5.54 -4.12 -15.86
CA ILE A 160 -6.98 -3.83 -15.71
C ILE A 160 -7.26 -2.40 -16.19
N LEU A 161 -6.54 -1.41 -15.65
CA LEU A 161 -6.75 -0.01 -16.01
C LEU A 161 -6.52 0.27 -17.50
N ARG A 162 -5.64 -0.48 -18.18
CA ARG A 162 -5.44 -0.34 -19.64
C ARG A 162 -6.65 -0.76 -20.47
N LYS A 163 -7.57 -1.58 -19.94
CA LYS A 163 -8.77 -2.06 -20.65
C LYS A 163 -9.99 -1.18 -20.46
N LEU A 164 -9.90 -0.16 -19.61
CA LEU A 164 -11.02 0.68 -19.22
C LEU A 164 -11.05 2.00 -20.00
N ALA A 165 -12.25 2.54 -20.19
CA ALA A 165 -12.44 3.90 -20.68
C ALA A 165 -12.00 4.92 -19.61
N PRO A 166 -11.68 6.18 -19.97
CA PRO A 166 -11.18 7.17 -19.02
C PRO A 166 -12.07 7.36 -17.77
N ALA A 167 -13.38 7.46 -17.95
CA ALA A 167 -14.33 7.58 -16.84
C ALA A 167 -14.31 6.35 -15.92
N GLU A 168 -14.26 5.14 -16.48
CA GLU A 168 -14.17 3.89 -15.72
C GLU A 168 -12.85 3.80 -14.94
N LYS A 169 -11.73 4.26 -15.53
CA LYS A 169 -10.44 4.31 -14.83
C LYS A 169 -10.48 5.22 -13.62
N VAL A 170 -11.03 6.42 -13.77
CA VAL A 170 -11.17 7.40 -12.68
C VAL A 170 -11.97 6.82 -11.53
N LEU A 171 -13.05 6.09 -11.82
CA LEU A 171 -13.93 5.52 -10.79
C LEU A 171 -13.36 4.24 -10.15
N LEU A 172 -12.66 3.39 -10.90
CA LEU A 172 -12.15 2.11 -10.39
C LEU A 172 -10.76 2.20 -9.77
N ALA A 173 -9.89 3.12 -10.23
CA ALA A 173 -8.52 3.24 -9.74
C ALA A 173 -8.41 3.35 -8.20
N PRO A 174 -9.26 4.13 -7.50
CA PRO A 174 -9.19 4.20 -6.04
C PRO A 174 -9.42 2.86 -5.33
N TYR A 175 -10.28 1.99 -5.89
CA TYR A 175 -10.52 0.65 -5.34
C TYR A 175 -9.31 -0.27 -5.56
N LEU A 176 -8.67 -0.18 -6.73
CA LEU A 176 -7.46 -0.95 -7.04
C LEU A 176 -6.28 -0.51 -6.17
N GLN A 177 -6.15 0.80 -5.93
CA GLN A 177 -5.16 1.36 -5.02
C GLN A 177 -5.41 0.89 -3.57
N PHE A 178 -6.67 0.92 -3.12
CA PHE A 178 -7.04 0.41 -1.81
C PHE A 178 -6.58 -1.03 -1.60
N VAL A 179 -6.86 -1.92 -2.56
CA VAL A 179 -6.43 -3.33 -2.48
C VAL A 179 -4.91 -3.46 -2.39
N GLU A 180 -4.16 -2.70 -3.19
CA GLU A 180 -2.70 -2.77 -3.17
C GLU A 180 -2.14 -2.35 -1.81
N GLU A 181 -2.67 -1.26 -1.23
CA GLU A 181 -2.26 -0.80 0.10
C GLU A 181 -2.72 -1.74 1.21
N GLN A 182 -3.95 -2.20 1.16
CA GLN A 182 -4.53 -3.09 2.18
C GLN A 182 -3.79 -4.44 2.27
N VAL A 183 -3.21 -4.89 1.17
CA VAL A 183 -2.37 -6.10 1.14
C VAL A 183 -0.95 -5.82 1.65
N ALA A 184 -0.45 -4.60 1.47
CA ALA A 184 0.93 -4.21 1.78
C ALA A 184 1.11 -3.55 3.16
N MET A 185 0.05 -3.01 3.75
CA MET A 185 0.13 -2.10 4.90
C MET A 185 -0.85 -2.50 6.00
N PRO A 186 -0.49 -2.32 7.28
CA PRO A 186 -1.34 -2.73 8.40
C PRO A 186 -2.38 -1.66 8.79
N TRP A 187 -3.01 -0.95 7.84
CA TRP A 187 -3.86 0.21 8.15
C TRP A 187 -5.06 -0.11 9.05
N GLN A 188 -5.72 -1.25 8.85
CA GLN A 188 -6.78 -1.71 9.75
C GLN A 188 -6.27 -1.89 11.18
N ARG A 189 -5.07 -2.45 11.36
CA ARG A 189 -4.45 -2.65 12.69
C ARG A 189 -4.05 -1.32 13.32
N VAL A 190 -3.56 -0.36 12.53
CA VAL A 190 -3.33 1.02 12.99
C VAL A 190 -4.64 1.62 13.53
N CYS A 191 -5.72 1.53 12.74
CA CYS A 191 -7.03 2.04 13.16
C CYS A 191 -7.52 1.33 14.42
N ALA A 192 -7.43 0.01 14.49
CA ALA A 192 -7.85 -0.78 15.65
C ALA A 192 -7.02 -0.49 16.91
N ALA A 193 -5.71 -0.30 16.78
CA ALA A 193 -4.84 0.02 17.91
C ALA A 193 -5.17 1.39 18.54
N ALA A 194 -5.72 2.32 17.76
CA ALA A 194 -6.19 3.61 18.26
C ALA A 194 -7.40 3.52 19.19
N ALA A 195 -8.10 2.38 19.25
CA ALA A 195 -9.21 2.16 20.19
C ALA A 195 -8.82 2.29 21.66
N LYS A 196 -7.52 2.17 21.99
CA LYS A 196 -6.99 2.30 23.35
C LYS A 196 -6.88 3.75 23.83
N TYR A 197 -7.04 4.72 22.93
CA TYR A 197 -6.74 6.12 23.19
C TYR A 197 -7.97 7.00 23.01
N GLU A 198 -8.17 7.92 23.96
CA GLU A 198 -9.22 8.96 23.89
C GLU A 198 -8.87 10.01 22.82
N LEU A 199 -9.90 10.66 22.26
CA LEU A 199 -9.75 11.59 21.12
C LEU A 199 -8.89 12.82 21.43
N ASP A 200 -8.86 13.25 22.69
CA ASP A 200 -8.10 14.40 23.19
C ASP A 200 -6.72 14.00 23.75
N SER A 201 -6.40 12.70 23.75
CA SER A 201 -5.09 12.24 24.17
C SER A 201 -3.99 12.74 23.21
N PRO A 202 -2.80 13.11 23.73
CA PRO A 202 -1.68 13.53 22.89
C PRO A 202 -1.28 12.48 21.85
N VAL A 203 -1.40 11.20 22.20
CA VAL A 203 -1.12 10.07 21.30
C VAL A 203 -2.08 10.06 20.12
N PHE A 204 -3.39 10.17 20.36
CA PHE A 204 -4.39 10.14 19.30
C PHE A 204 -4.26 11.36 18.37
N ILE A 205 -4.13 12.56 18.95
CA ILE A 205 -3.96 13.81 18.19
C ILE A 205 -2.74 13.71 17.26
N LEU A 206 -1.64 13.17 17.76
CA LEU A 206 -0.42 12.99 16.97
C LEU A 206 -0.63 11.96 15.84
N VAL A 207 -1.25 10.82 16.11
CA VAL A 207 -1.55 9.81 15.07
C VAL A 207 -2.47 10.39 14.00
N GLU A 208 -3.50 11.14 14.39
CA GLU A 208 -4.41 11.80 13.46
C GLU A 208 -3.65 12.80 12.55
N GLN A 209 -2.80 13.65 13.14
CA GLN A 209 -1.96 14.59 12.40
C GLN A 209 -1.08 13.85 11.40
N MET A 210 -0.37 12.83 11.87
CA MET A 210 0.57 12.08 11.03
C MET A 210 -0.16 11.35 9.91
N LEU A 211 -1.26 10.64 10.21
CA LEU A 211 -2.05 9.90 9.22
C LEU A 211 -2.55 10.82 8.09
N SER A 212 -2.96 12.03 8.44
CA SER A 212 -3.39 13.05 7.46
C SER A 212 -2.23 13.51 6.56
N ALA A 213 -1.01 13.56 7.09
CA ALA A 213 0.19 14.03 6.39
C ALA A 213 0.97 12.90 5.66
N VAL A 214 0.58 11.63 5.79
CA VAL A 214 1.37 10.48 5.29
C VAL A 214 1.72 10.59 3.80
N GLY A 215 0.75 11.02 2.98
CA GLY A 215 0.96 11.19 1.53
C GLY A 215 1.93 12.31 1.20
N GLU A 216 1.83 13.44 1.88
CA GLU A 216 2.72 14.60 1.70
C GLU A 216 4.15 14.29 2.15
N ILE A 217 4.30 13.59 3.27
CA ILE A 217 5.60 13.12 3.77
C ILE A 217 6.25 12.17 2.76
N ALA A 218 5.49 11.21 2.24
CA ALA A 218 5.99 10.28 1.23
C ALA A 218 6.42 11.01 -0.04
N GLN A 219 5.62 11.99 -0.51
CA GLN A 219 5.95 12.76 -1.71
C GLN A 219 7.22 13.61 -1.52
N ALA A 220 7.36 14.30 -0.39
CA ALA A 220 8.53 15.11 -0.09
C ALA A 220 9.80 14.25 0.06
N ALA A 221 9.70 13.13 0.77
CA ALA A 221 10.80 12.18 0.91
C ALA A 221 11.22 11.61 -0.45
N TYR A 222 10.24 11.24 -1.30
CA TYR A 222 10.51 10.73 -2.63
C TYR A 222 11.23 11.76 -3.51
N GLN A 223 10.80 13.02 -3.52
CA GLN A 223 11.44 14.09 -4.29
C GLN A 223 12.91 14.26 -3.90
N ARG A 224 13.21 14.24 -2.60
CA ARG A 224 14.60 14.30 -2.11
C ARG A 224 15.42 13.09 -2.54
N LEU A 225 14.83 11.90 -2.53
CA LEU A 225 15.53 10.69 -2.98
C LEU A 225 15.86 10.76 -4.47
N VAL A 226 14.96 11.31 -5.29
CA VAL A 226 15.23 11.58 -6.72
C VAL A 226 16.40 12.55 -6.89
N GLU A 227 16.45 13.61 -6.06
CA GLU A 227 17.54 14.60 -6.09
C GLU A 227 18.88 14.03 -5.61
N LEU A 228 18.88 13.17 -4.58
CA LEU A 228 20.06 12.51 -4.06
C LEU A 228 20.59 11.43 -5.00
N PHE A 229 19.72 10.82 -5.80
CA PHE A 229 20.04 9.70 -6.68
C PHE A 229 19.58 9.91 -8.13
N PRO A 230 20.01 11.00 -8.81
CA PRO A 230 19.47 11.41 -10.11
C PRO A 230 19.82 10.43 -11.25
N HIS A 231 20.82 9.57 -11.03
CA HIS A 231 21.28 8.57 -11.99
C HIS A 231 20.97 7.14 -11.56
N HIS A 232 20.23 6.94 -10.45
CA HIS A 232 19.89 5.59 -10.02
C HIS A 232 18.95 4.92 -11.02
N ARG A 233 19.30 3.70 -11.39
CA ARG A 233 18.49 2.81 -12.23
C ARG A 233 18.45 1.42 -11.62
N SER A 234 17.24 0.92 -11.43
CA SER A 234 16.96 -0.46 -11.09
C SER A 234 16.65 -1.27 -12.36
N ARG A 235 16.38 -2.57 -12.21
CA ARG A 235 15.88 -3.42 -13.29
C ARG A 235 14.51 -3.00 -13.84
N ARG A 236 13.75 -2.21 -13.06
CA ARG A 236 12.46 -1.65 -13.49
C ARG A 236 12.58 -0.29 -14.19
N GLY A 237 13.79 0.29 -14.24
CA GLY A 237 14.04 1.63 -14.79
C GLY A 237 14.61 2.62 -13.77
N GLY A 238 14.59 3.91 -14.11
CA GLY A 238 15.04 5.01 -13.24
C GLY A 238 13.98 5.45 -12.25
N LEU A 239 14.37 6.15 -11.18
CA LEU A 239 13.41 6.64 -10.18
C LEU A 239 12.27 7.45 -10.82
N ASN A 240 12.59 8.29 -11.80
CA ASN A 240 11.61 9.12 -12.51
C ASN A 240 10.58 8.34 -13.38
N ASP A 241 10.71 7.03 -13.53
CA ASP A 241 9.74 6.24 -14.29
C ASP A 241 8.44 6.06 -13.48
N LEU A 242 7.28 6.30 -14.10
CA LEU A 242 5.97 6.36 -13.43
C LEU A 242 5.66 5.12 -12.55
N SER A 243 6.01 3.92 -13.02
CA SER A 243 5.80 2.68 -12.25
C SER A 243 6.73 2.55 -11.05
N ILE A 244 7.92 3.13 -11.10
CA ILE A 244 8.86 3.16 -9.97
C ILE A 244 8.40 4.21 -8.97
N THR A 245 8.05 5.42 -9.41
CA THR A 245 7.46 6.46 -8.56
C THR A 245 6.32 5.89 -7.70
N HIS A 246 5.37 5.18 -8.32
CA HIS A 246 4.25 4.57 -7.60
C HIS A 246 4.70 3.57 -6.52
N SER A 247 5.61 2.64 -6.86
CA SER A 247 6.13 1.67 -5.89
C SER A 247 6.88 2.35 -4.75
N CYS A 248 7.69 3.36 -5.07
CA CYS A 248 8.48 4.09 -4.09
C CYS A 248 7.59 4.86 -3.09
N LEU A 249 6.59 5.59 -3.60
CA LEU A 249 5.64 6.30 -2.76
C LEU A 249 4.87 5.33 -1.85
N ARG A 250 4.39 4.21 -2.40
CA ARG A 250 3.73 3.16 -1.61
C ARG A 250 4.64 2.66 -0.49
N ASP A 251 5.91 2.38 -0.77
CA ASP A 251 6.82 1.85 0.24
C ASP A 251 7.14 2.90 1.32
N LEU A 252 7.24 4.19 0.98
CA LEU A 252 7.34 5.28 1.99
C LEU A 252 6.10 5.37 2.89
N VAL A 253 4.91 5.20 2.32
CA VAL A 253 3.64 5.13 3.08
C VAL A 253 3.62 3.90 3.98
N MET A 254 4.10 2.75 3.49
CA MET A 254 4.19 1.51 4.27
C MET A 254 5.05 1.69 5.52
N PHE A 255 6.25 2.28 5.39
CA PHE A 255 7.13 2.55 6.54
C PHE A 255 6.44 3.42 7.58
N GLN A 256 5.75 4.49 7.15
CA GLN A 256 4.98 5.34 8.05
C GLN A 256 3.85 4.59 8.77
N ALA A 257 3.13 3.71 8.07
CA ALA A 257 2.09 2.88 8.68
C ALA A 257 2.65 1.99 9.81
N TYR A 258 3.83 1.39 9.60
CA TYR A 258 4.50 0.59 10.62
C TYR A 258 5.02 1.43 11.78
N ILE A 259 5.55 2.64 11.55
CA ILE A 259 5.97 3.56 12.61
C ILE A 259 4.76 3.92 13.50
N LEU A 260 3.62 4.30 12.89
CA LEU A 260 2.40 4.63 13.63
C LEU A 260 1.85 3.43 14.40
N LEU A 261 1.92 2.23 13.82
CA LEU A 261 1.53 1.01 14.49
C LEU A 261 2.41 0.73 15.72
N CYS A 262 3.73 0.84 15.57
CA CYS A 262 4.66 0.65 16.68
C CYS A 262 4.42 1.67 17.80
N PHE A 263 4.11 2.92 17.44
CA PHE A 263 3.76 3.97 18.39
C PHE A 263 2.49 3.65 19.17
N LEU A 264 1.41 3.23 18.50
CA LEU A 264 0.14 2.86 19.13
C LEU A 264 0.18 1.53 19.91
N GLU A 265 1.09 0.64 19.56
CA GLU A 265 1.29 -0.63 20.28
C GLU A 265 2.38 -0.58 21.33
N GLU A 266 3.08 0.55 21.44
CA GLU A 266 4.22 0.75 22.33
C GLU A 266 5.29 -0.35 22.17
N SER A 267 5.54 -0.76 20.92
CA SER A 267 6.40 -1.91 20.60
C SER A 267 6.97 -1.82 19.20
N LEU A 268 8.25 -2.18 19.03
CA LEU A 268 8.87 -2.33 17.70
C LEU A 268 8.58 -3.65 17.00
N THR A 269 7.89 -4.58 17.68
CA THR A 269 7.61 -5.92 17.15
C THR A 269 7.07 -5.90 15.71
N PRO A 270 6.13 -5.00 15.32
CA PRO A 270 5.67 -4.94 13.94
C PRO A 270 6.79 -4.67 12.91
N ILE A 271 7.74 -3.81 13.24
CA ILE A 271 8.87 -3.52 12.34
C ILE A 271 9.86 -4.69 12.34
N GLU A 272 10.21 -5.21 13.51
CA GLU A 272 11.24 -6.26 13.65
C GLU A 272 10.85 -7.59 13.00
N VAL A 273 9.58 -7.99 13.16
CA VAL A 273 9.10 -9.33 12.79
C VAL A 273 8.39 -9.32 11.43
N GLU A 274 7.91 -8.16 10.96
CA GLU A 274 7.10 -8.08 9.74
C GLU A 274 7.78 -7.21 8.67
N LEU A 275 8.03 -5.92 8.94
CA LEU A 275 8.57 -5.00 7.93
C LEU A 275 10.01 -5.31 7.54
N LEU A 276 10.91 -5.49 8.52
CA LEU A 276 12.33 -5.71 8.26
C LEU A 276 12.55 -6.99 7.42
N PRO A 277 11.99 -8.18 7.77
CA PRO A 277 12.13 -9.37 6.94
C PRO A 277 11.60 -9.19 5.51
N LEU A 278 10.49 -8.46 5.35
CA LEU A 278 9.95 -8.13 4.03
C LEU A 278 10.94 -7.27 3.22
N CYS A 279 11.49 -6.22 3.83
CA CYS A 279 12.45 -5.34 3.17
C CYS A 279 13.76 -6.05 2.83
N VAL A 280 14.31 -6.86 3.74
CA VAL A 280 15.52 -7.65 3.49
C VAL A 280 15.33 -8.53 2.26
N MET A 281 14.20 -9.25 2.21
CA MET A 281 13.86 -10.09 1.06
C MET A 281 13.80 -9.29 -0.24
N VAL A 282 13.17 -8.11 -0.23
CA VAL A 282 13.09 -7.27 -1.44
C VAL A 282 14.46 -6.73 -1.81
N VAL A 283 15.24 -6.20 -0.86
CA VAL A 283 16.53 -5.55 -1.13
C VAL A 283 17.58 -6.56 -1.62
N GLU A 284 17.75 -7.69 -0.91
CA GLU A 284 18.62 -8.78 -1.34
C GLU A 284 18.11 -9.43 -2.63
N GLY A 285 16.79 -9.58 -2.72
CA GLY A 285 16.13 -10.16 -3.87
C GLY A 285 16.28 -9.29 -5.12
N VAL A 286 16.21 -7.96 -5.02
CA VAL A 286 16.18 -7.05 -6.17
C VAL A 286 17.45 -6.27 -6.45
N ASP A 287 18.55 -6.64 -5.79
CA ASP A 287 19.87 -6.03 -5.97
C ASP A 287 19.81 -4.51 -5.77
N ILE A 288 18.95 -4.08 -4.85
CA ILE A 288 18.94 -2.68 -4.39
C ILE A 288 20.13 -2.53 -3.45
N LYS A 289 20.94 -1.51 -3.70
CA LYS A 289 22.04 -1.13 -2.83
C LYS A 289 21.52 -0.74 -1.45
N TRP A 290 22.02 -1.37 -0.39
CA TRP A 290 21.62 -1.09 0.99
C TRP A 290 21.84 0.37 1.41
N GLU A 291 22.81 1.04 0.81
CA GLU A 291 23.08 2.48 0.96
C GLU A 291 21.86 3.33 0.55
N MET A 292 21.09 2.86 -0.43
CA MET A 292 19.83 3.51 -0.82
C MET A 292 18.78 3.35 0.27
N THR A 293 18.65 2.17 0.87
CA THR A 293 17.72 1.89 1.97
C THR A 293 18.04 2.71 3.22
N GLU A 294 19.32 2.95 3.50
CA GLU A 294 19.74 3.83 4.60
C GLU A 294 19.33 5.29 4.33
N LYS A 295 19.69 5.82 3.16
CA LYS A 295 19.32 7.20 2.77
C LYS A 295 17.81 7.37 2.72
N TRP A 296 17.09 6.34 2.31
CA TRP A 296 15.62 6.27 2.37
C TRP A 296 15.10 6.47 3.80
N CYS A 297 15.62 5.70 4.76
CA CYS A 297 15.21 5.82 6.16
C CYS A 297 15.62 7.16 6.78
N GLN A 298 16.77 7.73 6.39
CA GLN A 298 17.21 9.06 6.83
C GLN A 298 16.31 10.18 6.32
N VAL A 299 16.02 10.18 5.02
CA VAL A 299 15.15 11.18 4.39
C VAL A 299 13.74 11.09 4.96
N LEU A 300 13.17 9.90 5.11
CA LEU A 300 11.84 9.73 5.69
C LEU A 300 11.78 10.22 7.14
N ALA A 301 12.77 9.88 7.97
CA ALA A 301 12.82 10.33 9.35
C ALA A 301 12.89 11.85 9.45
N TRP A 302 13.73 12.48 8.62
CA TRP A 302 13.85 13.93 8.55
C TRP A 302 12.51 14.58 8.18
N GLU A 303 11.80 14.05 7.17
CA GLU A 303 10.49 14.57 6.76
C GLU A 303 9.43 14.42 7.85
N ILE A 304 9.50 13.36 8.65
CA ILE A 304 8.64 13.21 9.83
C ILE A 304 9.01 14.26 10.88
N GLU A 305 10.28 14.37 11.24
CA GLU A 305 10.79 15.24 12.31
C GLU A 305 10.41 16.71 12.12
N ILE A 306 10.54 17.25 10.91
CA ILE A 306 10.22 18.67 10.64
C ILE A 306 8.73 19.02 10.80
N ARG A 307 7.85 18.03 10.91
CA ARG A 307 6.40 18.20 11.11
C ARG A 307 5.98 18.08 12.57
N LEU A 308 6.92 17.79 13.47
CA LEU A 308 6.66 17.60 14.89
C LEU A 308 7.08 18.82 15.70
N ASN A 309 6.26 19.19 16.68
CA ASN A 309 6.69 20.11 17.74
C ASN A 309 7.52 19.35 18.81
N PRO A 310 8.18 20.05 19.76
CA PRO A 310 9.04 19.40 20.75
C PRO A 310 8.34 18.31 21.59
N GLU A 311 7.08 18.52 22.00
CA GLU A 311 6.34 17.51 22.76
C GLU A 311 6.06 16.27 21.90
N GLN A 312 5.60 16.45 20.67
CA GLN A 312 5.32 15.36 19.72
C GLN A 312 6.59 14.60 19.34
N SER A 313 7.70 15.32 19.16
CA SER A 313 9.02 14.73 18.87
C SER A 313 9.45 13.78 19.97
N SER A 314 9.22 14.13 21.24
CA SER A 314 9.55 13.27 22.38
C SER A 314 8.75 11.95 22.40
N LEU A 315 7.56 11.93 21.78
CA LEU A 315 6.69 10.76 21.70
C LEU A 315 7.02 9.85 20.52
N LEU A 316 7.16 10.43 19.31
CA LEU A 316 7.22 9.63 18.07
C LEU A 316 8.64 9.32 17.58
N LEU A 317 9.59 10.25 17.75
CA LEU A 317 10.96 10.05 17.25
C LEU A 317 11.68 8.83 17.83
N PRO A 318 11.43 8.37 19.07
CA PRO A 318 12.00 7.11 19.54
C PRO A 318 11.70 5.92 18.61
N TYR A 319 10.51 5.84 18.04
CA TYR A 319 10.12 4.77 17.12
C TYR A 319 10.75 4.93 15.74
N VAL A 320 10.86 6.17 15.26
CA VAL A 320 11.52 6.51 13.99
C VAL A 320 13.01 6.16 14.04
N HIS A 321 13.71 6.59 15.09
CA HIS A 321 15.13 6.32 15.25
C HIS A 321 15.43 4.84 15.48
N GLN A 322 14.62 4.15 16.28
CA GLN A 322 14.81 2.71 16.47
C GLN A 322 14.57 1.92 15.18
N MET A 323 13.61 2.32 14.35
CA MET A 323 13.47 1.75 13.01
C MET A 323 14.76 1.93 12.20
N GLN A 324 15.32 3.14 12.14
CA GLN A 324 16.58 3.38 11.42
C GLN A 324 17.72 2.49 11.93
N GLN A 325 17.85 2.37 13.26
CA GLN A 325 18.86 1.51 13.90
C GLN A 325 18.68 0.03 13.54
N LEU A 326 17.45 -0.47 13.48
CA LEU A 326 17.17 -1.86 13.08
C LEU A 326 17.63 -2.15 11.65
N PHE A 327 17.32 -1.24 10.72
CA PHE A 327 17.75 -1.37 9.32
C PHE A 327 19.27 -1.24 9.18
N PHE A 328 19.89 -0.30 9.91
CA PHE A 328 21.33 -0.11 9.92
C PHE A 328 22.07 -1.33 10.49
N ALA A 329 21.64 -1.84 11.65
CA ALA A 329 22.21 -3.04 12.26
C ALA A 329 22.06 -4.27 11.36
N HIS A 330 20.98 -4.35 10.56
CA HIS A 330 20.84 -5.41 9.58
C HIS A 330 21.85 -5.27 8.44
N ARG A 331 22.03 -4.06 7.89
CA ARG A 331 23.06 -3.76 6.87
C ARG A 331 24.46 -4.13 7.36
N GLU A 332 24.81 -3.80 8.60
CA GLU A 332 26.12 -4.16 9.19
C GLU A 332 26.33 -5.68 9.24
N ARG A 333 25.29 -6.45 9.61
CA ARG A 333 25.35 -7.93 9.62
C ARG A 333 25.59 -8.53 8.25
N LEU A 334 25.18 -7.85 7.19
CA LEU A 334 25.44 -8.26 5.80
C LEU A 334 26.86 -7.89 5.32
N GLY A 335 27.68 -7.28 6.18
CA GLY A 335 29.08 -6.96 5.88
C GLY A 335 29.29 -5.64 5.14
N PHE A 336 28.25 -4.82 4.99
CA PHE A 336 28.38 -3.46 4.46
C PHE A 336 28.77 -2.52 5.60
N GLN A 337 30.05 -2.15 5.67
CA GLN A 337 30.53 -1.12 6.60
C GLN A 337 30.35 0.27 5.98
N ASP A 338 30.20 1.29 6.82
CA ASP A 338 30.27 2.68 6.38
C ASP A 338 31.66 2.98 5.82
N CYS A 339 31.73 3.50 4.60
CA CYS A 339 32.95 4.09 4.04
C CYS A 339 33.15 5.50 4.59
#